data_AF-A0A7S2PQU1-F1
#
_entry.id   AF-A0A7S2PQU1-F1
#
_cell.length_a   1.000
_cell.length_b   1.000
_cell.length_c   1.000
_cell.angle_alpha   90.00
_cell.angle_beta   90.00
_cell.angle_gamma   90.00
#
_symmetry.space_group_name_H-M   'P 1'
#
loop_
_entity.id
_entity.type
_entity.pdbx_description
1 polymer ?
#
loop_
_entity_poly.entity_id
_entity_poly.type
_entity_poly.pdbx_seq_one_letter_code
_entity_poly.pdbx_strand_id
1 'polypeptide(L)'
;DEEKEKVFKSNTLASNVIRYYWHVGRAVTNLLGKTVIEIALGSIVAFGDASSDREGKALPTKYHRITLSNIPDYTGMHSVFITVAPLLSLKSKSVTPCIQSNCLLNTGLWKSYDDYFFSTTALGYKEAEAVFRLRVADQEPSIWGTNVWEQVDDDDERVESLSLSHEELRTWLHRLFLMTVVPADRDVNSMLREEKASNINTFLLTLSHCVNLGMSAHFIASVLEDLLKKKTLVTKATLSNESPALYIDSKDVSKKRFALSAFHTELANQTAIFLQNSILGFRLLDTSVLPTQKASLYELKLGGISPKYEQSWTYEYGSVSSAMSLGFMLQKTKVRGEYDISTAARNNNNGNHMFMMMAMMQGGGMPGSQKKPSKLRRDLLSSGDEIGHVFSCMDWDLANQTASFWMCEDVFEKFSDYHFRLIRTDGWFCLPHGDAKLGDAKHIG
;
A
#
# COMPACT_ATOMS: atom_id res chain seq x y z
N ASP A 1 -25.80 -28.87 42.08
CA ASP A 1 -26.46 -27.83 41.27
C ASP A 1 -26.78 -26.53 42.01
N GLU A 2 -27.09 -26.56 43.32
CA GLU A 2 -27.30 -25.32 44.11
C GLU A 2 -26.09 -24.38 44.19
N GLU A 3 -24.86 -24.89 44.28
CA GLU A 3 -23.65 -24.04 44.29
C GLU A 3 -23.43 -23.32 42.96
N LYS A 4 -23.71 -24.00 41.84
CA LYS A 4 -23.67 -23.37 40.51
C LYS A 4 -24.68 -22.23 40.45
N GLU A 5 -25.89 -22.46 40.93
CA GLU A 5 -26.95 -21.45 40.91
C GLU A 5 -26.62 -20.21 41.78
N LYS A 6 -25.97 -20.40 42.94
CA LYS A 6 -25.46 -19.30 43.78
C LYS A 6 -24.38 -18.46 43.08
N VAL A 7 -23.44 -19.10 42.38
CA VAL A 7 -22.41 -18.39 41.59
C VAL A 7 -23.03 -17.66 40.39
N PHE A 8 -24.09 -18.22 39.80
CA PHE A 8 -24.85 -17.58 38.71
C PHE A 8 -25.81 -16.46 39.14
N LYS A 9 -26.06 -16.29 40.44
CA LYS A 9 -26.88 -15.19 41.01
C LYS A 9 -26.05 -14.09 41.72
N SER A 10 -24.78 -14.34 42.06
CA SER A 10 -23.87 -13.39 42.73
C SER A 10 -23.24 -12.35 41.78
N ASN A 11 -23.28 -11.04 42.11
CA ASN A 11 -22.67 -9.97 41.30
C ASN A 11 -21.24 -9.59 41.72
N THR A 12 -20.50 -10.49 42.35
CA THR A 12 -19.11 -10.23 42.73
C THR A 12 -18.16 -10.32 41.53
N LEU A 13 -17.01 -9.64 41.60
CA LEU A 13 -15.96 -9.73 40.58
C LEU A 13 -15.55 -11.18 40.31
N ALA A 14 -15.38 -11.99 41.35
CA ALA A 14 -15.05 -13.41 41.23
C ALA A 14 -16.14 -14.21 40.50
N SER A 15 -17.42 -13.97 40.81
CA SER A 15 -18.54 -14.61 40.10
C SER A 15 -18.63 -14.18 38.63
N ASN A 16 -18.35 -12.91 38.32
CA ASN A 16 -18.30 -12.42 36.94
C ASN A 16 -17.15 -13.04 36.14
N VAL A 17 -15.97 -13.18 36.75
CA VAL A 17 -14.81 -13.87 36.14
C VAL A 17 -15.13 -15.34 35.87
N ILE A 18 -15.71 -16.05 36.84
CA ILE A 18 -16.11 -17.45 36.67
C ILE A 18 -17.14 -17.60 35.55
N ARG A 19 -18.16 -16.73 35.51
CA ARG A 19 -19.16 -16.73 34.42
C ARG A 19 -18.52 -16.46 33.07
N TYR A 20 -17.62 -15.48 32.97
CA TYR A 20 -16.91 -15.18 31.74
C TYR A 20 -16.18 -16.41 31.20
N TYR A 21 -15.32 -17.04 32.02
CA TYR A 21 -14.58 -18.22 31.59
C TYR A 21 -15.48 -19.44 31.34
N TRP A 22 -16.59 -19.59 32.07
CA TRP A 22 -17.59 -20.61 31.78
C TRP A 22 -18.25 -20.41 30.40
N HIS A 23 -18.62 -19.17 30.06
CA HIS A 23 -19.17 -18.83 28.75
C HIS A 23 -18.14 -19.01 27.63
N VAL A 24 -16.88 -18.63 27.86
CA VAL A 24 -15.77 -18.91 26.92
C VAL A 24 -15.60 -20.41 26.72
N GLY A 25 -15.55 -21.21 27.79
CA GLY A 25 -15.42 -22.66 27.71
C GLY A 25 -16.58 -23.32 26.96
N ARG A 26 -17.83 -22.88 27.21
CA ARG A 26 -19.00 -23.32 26.43
C ARG A 26 -18.91 -22.91 24.97
N ALA A 27 -18.46 -21.70 24.66
CA ALA A 27 -18.29 -21.23 23.29
C ALA A 27 -17.25 -22.08 22.56
N VAL A 28 -16.07 -22.31 23.16
CA VAL A 28 -15.02 -23.17 22.60
C VAL A 28 -15.51 -24.60 22.38
N THR A 29 -16.25 -25.16 23.34
CA THR A 29 -16.84 -26.51 23.21
C THR A 29 -17.85 -26.58 22.05
N ASN A 30 -18.69 -25.56 21.89
CA ASN A 30 -19.66 -25.49 20.80
C ASN A 30 -19.00 -25.31 19.42
N LEU A 31 -17.77 -24.81 19.40
CA LEU A 31 -16.93 -24.63 18.22
C LEU A 31 -16.09 -25.87 17.87
N LEU A 32 -16.07 -26.89 18.74
CA LEU A 32 -15.33 -28.13 18.50
C LEU A 32 -15.81 -28.79 17.19
N GLY A 33 -14.85 -29.08 16.28
CA GLY A 33 -15.15 -29.63 14.96
C GLY A 33 -15.77 -28.64 13.96
N LYS A 34 -15.96 -27.36 14.36
CA LYS A 34 -16.50 -26.29 13.52
C LYS A 34 -15.51 -25.15 13.28
N THR A 35 -14.33 -25.22 13.88
CA THR A 35 -13.25 -24.24 13.70
C THR A 35 -12.10 -24.86 12.94
N VAL A 36 -11.69 -24.17 11.89
CA VAL A 36 -10.43 -24.43 11.18
C VAL A 36 -9.49 -23.27 11.52
N ILE A 37 -8.28 -23.59 11.97
CA ILE A 37 -7.21 -22.61 12.14
C ILE A 37 -6.26 -22.77 10.96
N GLU A 38 -6.09 -21.68 10.23
CA GLU A 38 -5.14 -21.60 9.13
C GLU A 38 -4.10 -20.53 9.45
N ILE A 39 -2.84 -20.83 9.18
CA ILE A 39 -1.73 -19.89 9.31
C ILE A 39 -1.14 -19.70 7.92
N ALA A 40 -1.35 -18.52 7.36
CA ALA A 40 -0.70 -18.08 6.14
C ALA A 40 0.40 -17.09 6.50
N LEU A 41 1.61 -17.32 5.99
CA LEU A 41 2.74 -16.41 6.13
C LEU A 41 2.91 -15.63 4.83
N GLY A 42 3.04 -14.31 4.92
CA GLY A 42 3.22 -13.44 3.75
C GLY A 42 2.44 -12.13 3.86
N SER A 43 2.32 -11.43 2.73
CA SER A 43 1.56 -10.18 2.64
C SER A 43 0.07 -10.44 2.52
N ILE A 44 -0.75 -9.67 3.23
CA ILE A 44 -2.21 -9.69 3.10
C ILE A 44 -2.67 -9.38 1.66
N VAL A 45 -1.87 -8.59 0.92
CA VAL A 45 -2.13 -8.25 -0.48
C VAL A 45 -2.08 -9.50 -1.37
N ALA A 46 -1.22 -10.47 -1.04
CA ALA A 46 -1.12 -11.75 -1.73
C ALA A 46 -2.17 -12.77 -1.27
N PHE A 47 -2.78 -12.58 -0.10
CA PHE A 47 -3.78 -13.52 0.44
C PHE A 47 -5.08 -13.53 -0.39
N GLY A 48 -5.46 -12.39 -0.97
CA GLY A 48 -6.66 -12.28 -1.80
C GLY A 48 -6.63 -13.12 -3.09
N ASP A 49 -5.44 -13.43 -3.59
CA ASP A 49 -5.23 -14.15 -4.86
C ASP A 49 -5.30 -15.69 -4.69
N ALA A 50 -5.25 -16.21 -3.46
CA ALA A 50 -5.22 -17.64 -3.17
C ALA A 50 -6.58 -18.37 -3.39
N SER A 51 -7.58 -17.72 -4.01
CA SER A 51 -8.95 -18.23 -4.09
C SER A 51 -9.09 -19.61 -4.76
N SER A 52 -8.37 -19.85 -5.85
CA SER A 52 -8.41 -21.13 -6.60
C SER A 52 -7.86 -22.31 -5.79
N ASP A 53 -6.71 -22.12 -5.15
CA ASP A 53 -6.09 -23.13 -4.27
C ASP A 53 -6.93 -23.43 -3.03
N ARG A 54 -7.64 -22.41 -2.51
CA ARG A 54 -8.53 -22.54 -1.35
C ARG A 54 -9.79 -23.30 -1.69
N GLU A 55 -10.41 -23.02 -2.83
CA GLU A 55 -11.58 -23.76 -3.32
C GLU A 55 -11.25 -25.25 -3.49
N GLY A 56 -10.09 -25.56 -4.07
CA GLY A 56 -9.61 -26.94 -4.22
C GLY A 56 -9.41 -27.68 -2.89
N LYS A 57 -9.20 -26.95 -1.79
CA LYS A 57 -9.05 -27.49 -0.42
C LYS A 57 -10.33 -27.39 0.41
N ALA A 58 -11.45 -27.01 -0.19
CA ALA A 58 -12.73 -26.74 0.49
C ALA A 58 -12.59 -25.72 1.66
N LEU A 59 -11.64 -24.79 1.54
CA LEU A 59 -11.45 -23.71 2.51
C LEU A 59 -12.35 -22.51 2.14
N PRO A 60 -12.82 -21.73 3.12
CA PRO A 60 -13.59 -20.52 2.84
C PRO A 60 -12.80 -19.52 1.98
N THR A 61 -13.47 -18.98 0.95
CA THR A 61 -12.99 -17.88 0.11
C THR A 61 -13.73 -16.57 0.36
N LYS A 62 -14.83 -16.62 1.13
CA LYS A 62 -15.67 -15.48 1.48
C LYS A 62 -15.96 -15.46 2.98
N TYR A 63 -16.03 -14.27 3.56
CA TYR A 63 -16.13 -14.06 5.01
C TYR A 63 -17.17 -13.01 5.36
N HIS A 64 -17.96 -13.27 6.40
CA HIS A 64 -18.88 -12.28 6.96
C HIS A 64 -18.15 -11.22 7.80
N ARG A 65 -16.98 -11.56 8.36
CA ARG A 65 -16.19 -10.63 9.17
C ARG A 65 -14.72 -10.88 8.95
N ILE A 66 -13.99 -9.81 8.70
CA ILE A 66 -12.53 -9.83 8.59
C ILE A 66 -11.98 -8.83 9.60
N THR A 67 -11.18 -9.29 10.56
CA THR A 67 -10.55 -8.42 11.57
C THR A 67 -9.05 -8.38 11.32
N LEU A 68 -8.54 -7.19 10.99
CA LEU A 68 -7.18 -6.97 10.51
C LEU A 68 -6.24 -6.42 11.59
N SER A 69 -6.72 -6.18 12.81
CA SER A 69 -5.95 -5.46 13.84
C SER A 69 -5.40 -4.14 13.25
N ASN A 70 -4.09 -3.92 13.29
CA ASN A 70 -3.39 -2.77 12.73
C ASN A 70 -2.65 -3.04 11.41
N ILE A 71 -3.03 -4.08 10.65
CA ILE A 71 -2.45 -4.31 9.31
C ILE A 71 -2.48 -3.05 8.42
N PRO A 72 -3.55 -2.23 8.38
CA PRO A 72 -3.58 -1.04 7.54
C PRO A 72 -2.52 0.00 7.89
N ASP A 73 -1.95 -0.02 9.09
CA ASP A 73 -0.85 0.88 9.46
C ASP A 73 0.42 0.61 8.65
N TYR A 74 0.56 -0.61 8.09
CA TYR A 74 1.72 -1.06 7.30
C TYR A 74 1.43 -1.12 5.80
N THR A 75 0.18 -1.39 5.42
CA THR A 75 -0.21 -1.63 4.02
C THR A 75 -1.00 -0.48 3.41
N GLY A 76 -1.54 0.41 4.25
CA GLY A 76 -2.56 1.39 3.91
C GLY A 76 -3.95 0.79 3.72
N MET A 77 -5.00 1.61 3.90
CA MET A 77 -6.40 1.20 3.70
C MET A 77 -6.72 0.90 2.23
N HIS A 78 -6.01 1.52 1.30
CA HIS A 78 -6.20 1.26 -0.14
C HIS A 78 -6.00 -0.21 -0.52
N SER A 79 -4.88 -0.81 -0.08
CA SER A 79 -4.57 -2.22 -0.31
C SER A 79 -5.65 -3.13 0.28
N VAL A 80 -6.18 -2.78 1.45
CA VAL A 80 -7.27 -3.50 2.11
C VAL A 80 -8.54 -3.46 1.26
N PHE A 81 -8.92 -2.30 0.73
CA PHE A 81 -10.13 -2.18 -0.09
C PHE A 81 -10.03 -2.97 -1.39
N ILE A 82 -8.86 -3.01 -2.04
CA ILE A 82 -8.75 -3.71 -3.34
C ILE A 82 -8.47 -5.21 -3.21
N THR A 83 -7.89 -5.69 -2.10
CA THR A 83 -7.52 -7.12 -1.94
C THR A 83 -8.31 -7.87 -0.87
N VAL A 84 -8.74 -7.20 0.20
CA VAL A 84 -9.45 -7.83 1.32
C VAL A 84 -10.95 -7.65 1.21
N ALA A 85 -11.43 -6.47 0.81
CA ALA A 85 -12.88 -6.26 0.65
C ALA A 85 -13.55 -7.22 -0.35
N PRO A 86 -12.90 -7.63 -1.46
CA PRO A 86 -13.44 -8.68 -2.32
C PRO A 86 -13.66 -10.03 -1.61
N LEU A 87 -13.03 -10.28 -0.46
CA LEU A 87 -13.22 -11.50 0.33
C LEU A 87 -14.45 -11.43 1.22
N LEU A 88 -15.19 -10.31 1.27
CA LEU A 88 -16.45 -10.25 1.98
C LEU A 88 -17.50 -11.13 1.27
N SER A 89 -18.26 -11.89 2.06
CA SER A 89 -19.47 -12.57 1.58
C SER A 89 -20.49 -11.55 1.11
N LEU A 90 -21.48 -11.96 0.31
CA LEU A 90 -22.62 -11.10 0.00
C LEU A 90 -23.42 -10.77 1.26
N LYS A 91 -23.99 -9.57 1.29
CA LYS A 91 -24.88 -9.14 2.35
C LYS A 91 -26.15 -9.97 2.36
N SER A 92 -26.64 -10.26 3.57
CA SER A 92 -27.90 -10.99 3.80
C SER A 92 -28.75 -10.23 4.81
N LYS A 93 -30.04 -10.59 4.91
CA LYS A 93 -30.97 -9.94 5.86
C LYS A 93 -30.53 -10.07 7.32
N SER A 94 -29.77 -11.10 7.68
CA SER A 94 -29.35 -11.39 9.06
C SER A 94 -27.90 -11.04 9.36
N VAL A 95 -27.07 -10.80 8.33
CA VAL A 95 -25.64 -10.57 8.49
C VAL A 95 -25.16 -9.51 7.51
N THR A 96 -24.62 -8.41 8.05
CA THR A 96 -23.89 -7.39 7.30
C THR A 96 -22.39 -7.73 7.31
N PRO A 97 -21.81 -8.06 6.16
CA PRO A 97 -20.38 -8.35 6.05
C PRO A 97 -19.54 -7.12 6.36
N CYS A 98 -18.47 -7.27 7.13
CA CYS A 98 -17.61 -6.12 7.47
C CYS A 98 -16.12 -6.43 7.60
N ILE A 99 -15.32 -5.40 7.38
CA ILE A 99 -13.88 -5.35 7.66
C ILE A 99 -13.68 -4.47 8.88
N GLN A 100 -12.86 -4.94 9.82
CA GLN A 100 -12.54 -4.22 11.05
C GLN A 100 -11.04 -4.05 11.17
N SER A 101 -10.59 -2.84 11.52
CA SER A 101 -9.19 -2.54 11.80
C SER A 101 -9.06 -1.43 12.84
N ASN A 102 -7.87 -1.27 13.39
CA ASN A 102 -7.54 -0.20 14.31
C ASN A 102 -6.28 0.50 13.80
N CYS A 103 -6.25 1.83 13.87
CA CYS A 103 -4.99 2.56 13.77
C CYS A 103 -4.33 2.46 15.15
N LEU A 104 -3.15 1.84 15.26
CA LEU A 104 -2.46 1.65 16.56
C LEU A 104 -1.04 2.22 16.53
N LEU A 105 -0.32 2.03 15.42
CA LEU A 105 1.04 2.52 15.23
C LEU A 105 1.06 4.00 14.88
N ASN A 106 0.11 4.45 14.06
CA ASN A 106 0.15 5.77 13.41
C ASN A 106 -0.85 6.78 13.99
N THR A 107 -1.49 6.49 15.13
CA THR A 107 -2.60 7.31 15.65
C THR A 107 -2.22 8.77 15.87
N GLY A 108 -1.02 9.06 16.36
CA GLY A 108 -0.51 10.42 16.56
C GLY A 108 -0.11 11.17 15.29
N LEU A 109 -0.12 10.52 14.12
CA LEU A 109 0.29 11.10 12.84
C LEU A 109 -0.83 11.92 12.18
N TRP A 110 -2.09 11.51 12.38
CA TRP A 110 -3.23 12.01 11.61
C TRP A 110 -3.94 13.14 12.36
N LYS A 111 -4.25 14.23 11.65
CA LYS A 111 -5.02 15.35 12.22
C LYS A 111 -6.52 15.11 12.15
N SER A 112 -6.96 14.28 11.22
CA SER A 112 -8.36 13.97 10.97
C SER A 112 -8.52 12.55 10.42
N TYR A 113 -9.76 12.05 10.45
CA TYR A 113 -10.11 10.78 9.81
C TYR A 113 -9.88 10.85 8.29
N ASP A 114 -10.22 11.97 7.64
CA ASP A 114 -9.97 12.15 6.21
C ASP A 114 -8.48 12.11 5.85
N ASP A 115 -7.58 12.69 6.65
CA ASP A 115 -6.13 12.62 6.38
C ASP A 115 -5.61 11.17 6.44
N TYR A 116 -6.13 10.36 7.36
CA TYR A 116 -5.81 8.94 7.48
C TYR A 116 -6.20 8.18 6.20
N PHE A 117 -7.40 8.41 5.67
CA PHE A 117 -7.83 7.76 4.43
C PHE A 117 -7.16 8.33 3.19
N PHE A 118 -7.02 9.65 3.10
CA PHE A 118 -6.50 10.32 1.92
C PHE A 118 -5.04 9.96 1.65
N SER A 119 -4.22 9.87 2.69
CA SER A 119 -2.81 9.48 2.57
C SER A 119 -2.60 8.13 1.87
N THR A 120 -3.51 7.19 2.12
CA THR A 120 -3.43 5.82 1.59
C THR A 120 -4.23 5.63 0.31
N THR A 121 -5.44 6.22 0.21
CA THR A 121 -6.41 5.98 -0.88
C THR A 121 -6.51 7.11 -1.91
N ALA A 122 -5.90 8.26 -1.65
CA ALA A 122 -6.05 9.49 -2.44
C ALA A 122 -7.49 10.05 -2.47
N LEU A 123 -8.34 9.64 -1.51
CA LEU A 123 -9.74 10.01 -1.31
C LEU A 123 -10.00 10.34 0.16
N GLY A 124 -10.90 11.29 0.43
CA GLY A 124 -11.54 11.40 1.74
C GLY A 124 -12.41 10.18 2.01
N TYR A 125 -12.75 9.93 3.28
CA TYR A 125 -13.42 8.66 3.63
C TYR A 125 -14.80 8.53 2.97
N LYS A 126 -15.54 9.64 2.81
CA LYS A 126 -16.84 9.66 2.09
C LYS A 126 -16.71 9.39 0.59
N GLU A 127 -15.66 9.91 -0.03
CA GLU A 127 -15.38 9.59 -1.44
C GLU A 127 -14.96 8.12 -1.58
N ALA A 128 -14.21 7.60 -0.60
CA ALA A 128 -13.84 6.19 -0.55
C ALA A 128 -15.07 5.27 -0.36
N GLU A 129 -16.06 5.66 0.45
CA GLU A 129 -17.33 4.94 0.57
C GLU A 129 -17.99 4.75 -0.80
N ALA A 130 -18.09 5.85 -1.56
CA ALA A 130 -18.70 5.84 -2.89
C ALA A 130 -17.91 5.03 -3.91
N VAL A 131 -16.58 5.21 -3.94
CA VAL A 131 -15.71 4.56 -4.93
C VAL A 131 -15.63 3.05 -4.70
N PHE A 132 -15.47 2.62 -3.45
CA PHE A 132 -15.27 1.20 -3.12
C PHE A 132 -16.57 0.46 -2.79
N ARG A 133 -17.73 1.13 -2.83
CA ARG A 133 -19.04 0.58 -2.43
C ARG A 133 -19.03 -0.02 -1.02
N LEU A 134 -18.37 0.69 -0.11
CA LEU A 134 -18.29 0.35 1.31
C LEU A 134 -18.87 1.50 2.14
N ARG A 135 -19.23 1.23 3.39
CA ARG A 135 -19.73 2.26 4.31
C ARG A 135 -19.05 2.13 5.67
N VAL A 136 -18.66 3.26 6.25
CA VAL A 136 -18.21 3.31 7.63
C VAL A 136 -19.41 3.09 8.55
N ALA A 137 -19.33 2.10 9.43
CA ALA A 137 -20.45 1.76 10.32
C ALA A 137 -20.74 2.86 11.35
N ASP A 138 -19.69 3.58 11.76
CA ASP A 138 -19.79 4.63 12.77
C ASP A 138 -20.30 5.95 12.17
N GLN A 139 -21.23 6.61 12.88
CA GLN A 139 -21.76 7.92 12.47
C GLN A 139 -20.75 9.05 12.63
N GLU A 140 -19.90 8.95 13.65
CA GLU A 140 -18.82 9.89 13.96
C GLU A 140 -17.48 9.12 13.96
N PRO A 141 -16.95 8.79 12.76
CA PRO A 141 -15.77 7.96 12.68
C PRO A 141 -14.54 8.68 13.22
N SER A 142 -13.69 7.92 13.92
CA SER A 142 -12.49 8.43 14.58
C SER A 142 -11.33 7.47 14.38
N ILE A 143 -10.13 8.03 14.14
CA ILE A 143 -8.89 7.25 14.03
C ILE A 143 -8.56 6.50 15.33
N TRP A 144 -9.10 6.97 16.46
CA TRP A 144 -8.92 6.39 17.79
C TRP A 144 -9.92 5.27 18.09
N GLY A 145 -10.95 5.13 17.24
CA GLY A 145 -11.95 4.08 17.33
C GLY A 145 -11.58 2.84 16.53
N THR A 146 -12.45 1.84 16.58
CA THR A 146 -12.37 0.69 15.67
C THR A 146 -12.96 1.09 14.32
N ASN A 147 -12.14 1.06 13.28
CA ASN A 147 -12.55 1.33 11.91
C ASN A 147 -13.35 0.14 11.38
N VAL A 148 -14.66 0.28 11.23
CA VAL A 148 -15.54 -0.75 10.68
C VAL A 148 -16.10 -0.31 9.33
N TRP A 149 -15.82 -1.10 8.30
CA TRP A 149 -16.30 -0.89 6.93
C TRP A 149 -17.24 -2.02 6.53
N GLU A 150 -18.46 -1.68 6.17
CA GLU A 150 -19.54 -2.59 5.80
C GLU A 150 -19.77 -2.60 4.30
N GLN A 151 -20.16 -3.74 3.74
CA GLN A 151 -20.63 -3.80 2.37
C GLN A 151 -21.98 -3.07 2.23
N VAL A 152 -22.11 -2.25 1.18
CA VAL A 152 -23.36 -1.58 0.85
C VAL A 152 -24.19 -2.47 -0.08
N ASP A 153 -25.53 -2.42 0.07
CA ASP A 153 -26.44 -3.00 -0.92
C ASP A 153 -26.49 -2.11 -2.17
N ASP A 154 -26.69 -2.72 -3.34
CA ASP A 154 -26.87 -1.96 -4.59
C ASP A 154 -28.10 -1.03 -4.55
N ASP A 155 -29.07 -1.31 -3.66
CA ASP A 155 -30.30 -0.51 -3.47
C ASP A 155 -30.16 0.62 -2.43
N ASP A 156 -28.97 0.86 -1.82
CA ASP A 156 -28.81 1.97 -0.86
C ASP A 156 -28.71 3.31 -1.62
N GLU A 157 -29.84 4.01 -1.75
CA GLU A 157 -30.00 5.33 -2.41
C GLU A 157 -28.94 6.38 -1.98
N ARG A 158 -28.34 6.22 -0.79
CA ARG A 158 -27.29 7.13 -0.29
C ARG A 158 -25.98 7.00 -1.04
N VAL A 159 -25.67 5.83 -1.61
CA VAL A 159 -24.45 5.63 -2.41
C VAL A 159 -24.62 6.16 -3.83
N GLU A 160 -25.83 6.11 -4.40
CA GLU A 160 -26.12 6.77 -5.68
C GLU A 160 -25.88 8.28 -5.62
N SER A 161 -26.17 8.92 -4.46
CA SER A 161 -25.98 10.36 -4.27
C SER A 161 -24.52 10.84 -4.26
N LEU A 162 -23.55 9.91 -4.14
CA LEU A 162 -22.12 10.20 -4.01
C LEU A 162 -21.29 9.70 -5.21
N SER A 163 -21.92 9.29 -6.32
CA SER A 163 -21.19 8.82 -7.50
C SER A 163 -20.30 9.93 -8.06
N LEU A 164 -18.97 9.75 -8.01
CA LEU A 164 -18.02 10.67 -8.62
C LEU A 164 -18.27 10.79 -10.13
N SER A 165 -18.22 12.01 -10.66
CA SER A 165 -18.22 12.23 -12.10
C SER A 165 -17.00 11.57 -12.76
N HIS A 166 -17.06 11.34 -14.08
CA HIS A 166 -15.91 10.84 -14.84
C HIS A 166 -14.65 11.72 -14.69
N GLU A 167 -14.81 13.05 -14.51
CA GLU A 167 -13.67 13.95 -14.30
C GLU A 167 -13.07 13.79 -12.91
N GLU A 168 -13.90 13.68 -11.87
CA GLU A 168 -13.46 13.45 -10.49
C GLU A 168 -12.79 12.10 -10.36
N LEU A 169 -13.38 11.04 -10.94
CA LEU A 169 -12.82 9.69 -10.95
C LEU A 169 -11.46 9.65 -11.66
N ARG A 170 -11.33 10.32 -12.82
CA ARG A 170 -10.05 10.45 -13.53
C ARG A 170 -9.02 11.20 -12.70
N THR A 171 -9.44 12.29 -12.04
CA THR A 171 -8.56 13.09 -11.18
C THR A 171 -8.09 12.27 -9.98
N TRP A 172 -8.96 11.46 -9.38
CA TRP A 172 -8.58 10.52 -8.33
C TRP A 172 -7.57 9.49 -8.84
N LEU A 173 -7.82 8.81 -9.96
CA LEU A 173 -6.90 7.81 -10.51
C LEU A 173 -5.52 8.42 -10.82
N HIS A 174 -5.49 9.63 -11.38
CA HIS A 174 -4.23 10.36 -11.57
C HIS A 174 -3.54 10.69 -10.24
N ARG A 175 -4.30 11.11 -9.22
CA ARG A 175 -3.76 11.38 -7.88
C ARG A 175 -3.19 10.12 -7.25
N LEU A 176 -3.93 9.02 -7.30
CA LEU A 176 -3.51 7.72 -6.78
C LEU A 176 -2.25 7.22 -7.48
N PHE A 177 -2.17 7.36 -8.81
CA PHE A 177 -0.97 7.05 -9.58
C PHE A 177 0.22 7.91 -9.10
N LEU A 178 0.05 9.23 -9.03
CA LEU A 178 1.09 10.15 -8.56
C LEU A 178 1.56 9.83 -7.13
N MET A 179 0.64 9.51 -6.23
CA MET A 179 0.96 9.11 -4.85
C MET A 179 1.57 7.70 -4.74
N THR A 180 1.53 6.92 -5.82
CA THR A 180 2.13 5.58 -5.92
C THR A 180 3.53 5.66 -6.51
N VAL A 181 3.70 6.34 -7.64
CA VAL A 181 5.01 6.45 -8.30
C VAL A 181 5.89 7.55 -7.71
N VAL A 182 5.31 8.59 -7.11
CA VAL A 182 6.04 9.69 -6.47
C VAL A 182 5.52 9.97 -5.06
N PRO A 183 5.50 9.01 -4.12
CA PRO A 183 5.11 9.29 -2.74
C PRO A 183 5.84 10.50 -2.14
N ALA A 184 5.20 11.12 -1.15
CA ALA A 184 5.80 12.22 -0.40
C ALA A 184 7.10 11.77 0.24
N ASP A 185 8.07 12.68 0.32
CA ASP A 185 9.36 12.39 0.93
C ASP A 185 9.19 12.21 2.44
N ARG A 186 9.59 11.05 2.95
CA ARG A 186 9.42 10.63 4.34
C ARG A 186 10.75 10.69 5.07
N ASP A 187 10.66 11.16 6.30
CA ASP A 187 11.77 11.01 7.23
C ASP A 187 11.86 9.55 7.70
N VAL A 188 12.79 8.80 7.08
CA VAL A 188 13.06 7.40 7.43
C VAL A 188 13.55 7.22 8.87
N ASN A 189 13.97 8.28 9.54
CA ASN A 189 14.37 8.26 10.95
C ASN A 189 13.22 8.61 11.90
N SER A 190 12.05 9.02 11.36
CA SER A 190 10.88 9.27 12.19
C SER A 190 10.33 7.96 12.73
N MET A 191 10.04 7.94 14.03
CA MET A 191 9.32 6.85 14.69
C MET A 191 7.83 6.84 14.33
N LEU A 192 7.23 8.04 14.17
CA LEU A 192 5.87 8.21 13.67
C LEU A 192 5.95 8.46 12.18
N ARG A 193 5.63 7.46 11.37
CA ARG A 193 5.68 7.58 9.92
C ARG A 193 4.59 6.74 9.27
N GLU A 194 4.08 7.25 8.17
CA GLU A 194 3.20 6.48 7.30
C GLU A 194 4.04 5.40 6.61
N GLU A 195 3.74 4.13 6.87
CA GLU A 195 4.22 3.04 6.02
C GLU A 195 3.24 2.93 4.84
N LYS A 196 3.75 3.09 3.61
CA LYS A 196 2.91 2.95 2.41
C LYS A 196 3.61 2.05 1.41
N ALA A 197 3.06 0.86 1.30
CA ALA A 197 3.49 -0.20 0.42
C ALA A 197 2.91 -0.13 -0.99
N SER A 198 2.48 1.04 -1.46
CA SER A 198 1.87 1.15 -2.79
C SER A 198 2.95 1.15 -3.86
N ASN A 199 2.73 0.37 -4.91
CA ASN A 199 3.57 0.26 -6.09
C ASN A 199 2.70 0.20 -7.35
N ILE A 200 3.31 0.18 -8.54
CA ILE A 200 2.56 0.15 -9.79
C ILE A 200 1.62 -1.07 -9.88
N ASN A 201 2.02 -2.22 -9.31
CA ASN A 201 1.18 -3.41 -9.24
C ASN A 201 -0.14 -3.13 -8.48
N THR A 202 -0.05 -2.49 -7.31
CA THR A 202 -1.22 -2.04 -6.52
C THR A 202 -2.13 -1.12 -7.33
N PHE A 203 -1.56 -0.17 -8.09
CA PHE A 203 -2.34 0.72 -8.94
C PHE A 203 -3.09 -0.02 -10.07
N LEU A 204 -2.44 -0.97 -10.75
CA LEU A 204 -3.08 -1.77 -11.81
C LEU A 204 -4.17 -2.70 -11.27
N LEU A 205 -3.97 -3.28 -10.08
CA LEU A 205 -5.01 -4.02 -9.36
C LEU A 205 -6.21 -3.12 -9.04
N THR A 206 -5.98 -1.87 -8.64
CA THR A 206 -7.05 -0.89 -8.43
C THR A 206 -7.85 -0.64 -9.68
N LEU A 207 -7.21 -0.49 -10.85
CA LEU A 207 -7.92 -0.30 -12.11
C LEU A 207 -8.83 -1.50 -12.42
N SER A 208 -8.34 -2.72 -12.20
CA SER A 208 -9.13 -3.94 -12.37
C SER A 208 -10.29 -4.01 -11.38
N HIS A 209 -10.02 -3.64 -10.12
CA HIS A 209 -11.03 -3.59 -9.06
C HIS A 209 -12.14 -2.58 -9.38
N CYS A 210 -11.81 -1.40 -9.91
CA CYS A 210 -12.79 -0.42 -10.38
C CYS A 210 -13.76 -1.00 -11.43
N VAL A 211 -13.25 -1.78 -12.38
CA VAL A 211 -14.09 -2.46 -13.38
C VAL A 211 -14.96 -3.53 -12.73
N ASN A 212 -14.43 -4.29 -11.77
CA ASN A 212 -15.20 -5.28 -11.00
C ASN A 212 -16.31 -4.65 -10.15
N LEU A 213 -16.14 -3.39 -9.72
CA LEU A 213 -17.18 -2.58 -9.07
C LEU A 213 -18.17 -1.96 -10.07
N GLY A 214 -18.11 -2.32 -11.35
CA GLY A 214 -19.05 -1.89 -12.39
C GLY A 214 -18.70 -0.57 -13.08
N MET A 215 -17.51 0.00 -12.85
CA MET A 215 -17.06 1.17 -13.61
C MET A 215 -16.77 0.79 -15.06
N SER A 216 -16.98 1.71 -16.00
CA SER A 216 -16.80 1.45 -17.43
C SER A 216 -15.36 1.03 -17.75
N ALA A 217 -15.17 -0.20 -18.23
CA ALA A 217 -13.87 -0.72 -18.66
C ALA A 217 -13.21 0.17 -19.73
N HIS A 218 -14.00 0.72 -20.67
CA HIS A 218 -13.49 1.67 -21.67
C HIS A 218 -12.97 2.96 -21.03
N PHE A 219 -13.68 3.49 -20.03
CA PHE A 219 -13.20 4.67 -19.29
C PHE A 219 -11.89 4.36 -18.56
N ILE A 220 -11.82 3.26 -17.81
CA ILE A 220 -10.61 2.87 -17.06
C ILE A 220 -9.43 2.62 -18.00
N ALA A 221 -9.65 1.91 -19.11
CA ALA A 221 -8.65 1.72 -20.16
C ALA A 221 -8.12 3.05 -20.69
N SER A 222 -9.00 4.02 -20.97
CA SER A 222 -8.58 5.34 -21.46
C SER A 222 -7.70 6.11 -20.46
N VAL A 223 -7.88 5.91 -19.15
CA VAL A 223 -7.01 6.51 -18.13
C VAL A 223 -5.63 5.87 -18.17
N LEU A 224 -5.55 4.54 -18.23
CA LEU A 224 -4.28 3.82 -18.29
C LEU A 224 -3.53 4.13 -19.60
N GLU A 225 -4.21 4.14 -20.74
CA GLU A 225 -3.63 4.52 -22.03
C GLU A 225 -3.09 5.95 -22.03
N ASP A 226 -3.80 6.89 -21.39
CA ASP A 226 -3.31 8.26 -21.25
C ASP A 226 -1.97 8.31 -20.50
N LEU A 227 -1.84 7.55 -19.42
CA LEU A 227 -0.60 7.44 -18.63
C LEU A 227 0.52 6.71 -19.40
N LEU A 228 0.16 5.70 -20.20
CA LEU A 228 1.10 4.94 -21.04
C LEU A 228 1.55 5.69 -22.30
N LYS A 229 0.75 6.60 -22.84
CA LYS A 229 1.12 7.35 -24.06
C LYS A 229 1.89 8.62 -23.73
N LYS A 230 1.60 9.24 -22.59
CA LYS A 230 2.12 10.56 -22.23
C LYS A 230 3.22 10.44 -21.18
N LYS A 231 4.44 10.84 -21.56
CA LYS A 231 5.55 11.08 -20.60
C LYS A 231 5.31 12.27 -19.66
N THR A 232 4.26 13.06 -19.91
CA THR A 232 3.90 14.22 -19.10
C THR A 232 2.40 14.20 -18.81
N LEU A 233 2.04 14.22 -17.55
CA LEU A 233 0.64 14.25 -17.10
C LEU A 233 0.21 15.69 -16.83
N VAL A 234 -0.93 16.09 -17.39
CA VAL A 234 -1.58 17.37 -17.10
C VAL A 234 -2.92 17.07 -16.43
N THR A 235 -3.06 17.43 -15.16
CA THR A 235 -4.21 17.02 -14.33
C THR A 235 -4.50 18.00 -13.20
N LYS A 236 -5.74 17.99 -12.70
CA LYS A 236 -6.13 18.67 -11.45
C LYS A 236 -5.60 17.95 -10.20
N ALA A 237 -5.10 16.73 -10.33
CA ALA A 237 -4.54 15.99 -9.21
C ALA A 237 -3.33 16.72 -8.61
N THR A 238 -3.28 16.74 -7.30
CA THR A 238 -2.22 17.36 -6.52
C THR A 238 -1.24 16.29 -6.04
N LEU A 239 0.04 16.61 -6.14
CA LEU A 239 1.11 15.81 -5.54
C LEU A 239 1.46 16.40 -4.18
N SER A 240 1.32 15.63 -3.10
CA SER A 240 1.77 16.06 -1.78
C SER A 240 3.30 16.03 -1.70
N ASN A 241 3.88 17.03 -1.06
CA ASN A 241 5.27 17.02 -0.63
C ASN A 241 5.39 16.68 0.87
N GLU A 242 4.27 16.57 1.57
CA GLU A 242 4.19 16.33 3.01
C GLU A 242 3.73 14.89 3.27
N SER A 243 4.32 14.26 4.29
CA SER A 243 3.88 12.98 4.85
C SER A 243 3.49 13.19 6.32
N PRO A 244 2.25 12.87 6.72
CA PRO A 244 1.18 12.32 5.89
C PRO A 244 0.66 13.33 4.86
N ALA A 245 0.13 12.83 3.74
CA ALA A 245 -0.54 13.69 2.78
C ALA A 245 -1.86 14.19 3.37
N LEU A 246 -2.03 15.51 3.41
CA LEU A 246 -3.26 16.14 3.88
C LEU A 246 -4.37 16.01 2.85
N TYR A 247 -5.60 15.86 3.32
CA TYR A 247 -6.78 15.88 2.46
C TYR A 247 -6.87 17.17 1.66
N ILE A 248 -7.14 17.04 0.36
CA ILE A 248 -7.28 18.17 -0.58
C ILE A 248 -8.59 18.00 -1.34
N ASP A 249 -9.53 18.91 -1.11
CA ASP A 249 -10.73 19.02 -1.95
C ASP A 249 -10.31 19.44 -3.36
N SER A 250 -10.78 18.68 -4.35
CA SER A 250 -10.36 18.81 -5.75
C SER A 250 -11.15 19.82 -6.56
N LYS A 251 -12.22 20.39 -5.99
CA LYS A 251 -13.19 21.22 -6.72
C LYS A 251 -12.61 22.52 -7.28
N ASP A 252 -11.56 23.07 -6.66
CA ASP A 252 -10.99 24.38 -7.03
C ASP A 252 -9.51 24.37 -7.44
N VAL A 253 -8.97 23.20 -7.84
CA VAL A 253 -7.54 23.08 -8.18
C VAL A 253 -7.29 23.28 -9.67
N SER A 254 -6.36 24.18 -9.99
CA SER A 254 -5.87 24.39 -11.36
C SER A 254 -5.05 23.18 -11.86
N LYS A 255 -5.10 22.94 -13.18
CA LYS A 255 -4.33 21.84 -13.78
C LYS A 255 -2.83 22.09 -13.63
N LYS A 256 -2.11 21.09 -13.12
CA LYS A 256 -0.65 21.07 -13.00
C LYS A 256 -0.05 20.09 -13.99
N ARG A 257 1.23 20.26 -14.27
CA ARG A 257 2.03 19.43 -15.19
C ARG A 257 3.07 18.66 -14.39
N PHE A 258 3.14 17.34 -14.60
CA PHE A 258 4.12 16.45 -13.96
C PHE A 258 4.87 15.66 -15.02
N ALA A 259 6.20 15.65 -14.95
CA ALA A 259 7.03 14.77 -15.77
C ALA A 259 7.04 13.38 -15.14
N LEU A 260 6.71 12.36 -15.93
CA LEU A 260 6.56 10.97 -15.47
C LEU A 260 7.46 10.00 -16.23
N SER A 261 8.36 10.51 -17.06
CA SER A 261 9.16 9.66 -17.94
C SER A 261 10.07 8.68 -17.19
N ALA A 262 10.51 9.03 -15.97
CA ALA A 262 11.26 8.13 -15.09
C ALA A 262 10.49 6.85 -14.71
N PHE A 263 9.16 6.91 -14.61
CA PHE A 263 8.30 5.80 -14.15
C PHE A 263 7.57 5.12 -15.31
N HIS A 264 7.63 5.72 -16.50
CA HIS A 264 6.89 5.29 -17.68
C HIS A 264 7.25 3.87 -18.12
N THR A 265 8.54 3.53 -18.08
CA THR A 265 9.02 2.19 -18.45
C THR A 265 8.49 1.12 -17.50
N GLU A 266 8.48 1.38 -16.20
CA GLU A 266 7.91 0.45 -15.23
C GLU A 266 6.41 0.27 -15.46
N LEU A 267 5.66 1.36 -15.67
CA LEU A 267 4.23 1.28 -15.94
C LEU A 267 3.94 0.40 -17.18
N ALA A 268 4.69 0.61 -18.26
CA ALA A 268 4.54 -0.20 -19.47
C ALA A 268 4.92 -1.67 -19.24
N ASN A 269 6.02 -1.93 -18.54
CA ASN A 269 6.47 -3.29 -18.19
C ASN A 269 5.43 -4.03 -17.35
N GLN A 270 4.95 -3.42 -16.26
CA GLN A 270 3.96 -4.04 -15.39
C GLN A 270 2.61 -4.23 -16.09
N THR A 271 2.20 -3.28 -16.94
CA THR A 271 0.98 -3.45 -17.74
C THR A 271 1.10 -4.64 -18.71
N ALA A 272 2.24 -4.81 -19.36
CA ALA A 272 2.48 -5.96 -20.24
C ALA A 272 2.44 -7.29 -19.46
N ILE A 273 3.09 -7.36 -18.29
CA ILE A 273 3.04 -8.53 -17.40
C ILE A 273 1.59 -8.88 -17.01
N PHE A 274 0.81 -7.88 -16.62
CA PHE A 274 -0.60 -8.05 -16.25
C PHE A 274 -1.45 -8.59 -17.40
N LEU A 275 -1.25 -8.09 -18.62
CA LEU A 275 -1.96 -8.56 -19.81
C LEU A 275 -1.55 -10.00 -20.17
N GLN A 276 -0.25 -10.32 -20.13
CA GLN A 276 0.24 -11.67 -20.42
C GLN A 276 -0.31 -12.71 -19.45
N ASN A 277 -0.55 -12.33 -18.19
CA ASN A 277 -1.08 -13.21 -17.15
C ASN A 277 -2.61 -13.09 -16.95
N SER A 278 -3.31 -12.35 -17.80
CA SER A 278 -4.77 -12.13 -17.70
C SER A 278 -5.24 -11.58 -16.34
N ILE A 279 -4.39 -10.82 -15.66
CA ILE A 279 -4.69 -10.20 -14.35
C ILE A 279 -5.53 -8.92 -14.55
N LEU A 280 -5.30 -8.21 -15.66
CA LEU A 280 -6.04 -6.98 -15.97
C LEU A 280 -7.49 -7.31 -16.34
N GLY A 281 -8.46 -6.83 -15.56
CA GLY A 281 -9.89 -7.08 -15.77
C GLY A 281 -10.50 -6.42 -17.02
N PHE A 282 -9.69 -5.85 -17.90
CA PHE A 282 -10.12 -5.14 -19.11
C PHE A 282 -9.02 -5.17 -20.18
N ARG A 283 -9.38 -4.79 -21.41
CA ARG A 283 -8.46 -4.72 -22.55
C ARG A 283 -8.09 -3.28 -22.87
N LEU A 284 -6.88 -3.09 -23.37
CA LEU A 284 -6.44 -1.84 -23.98
C LEU A 284 -6.73 -1.86 -25.48
N LEU A 285 -7.07 -0.71 -26.04
CA LEU A 285 -7.27 -0.53 -27.48
C LEU A 285 -5.94 -0.38 -28.21
N ASP A 286 -4.95 0.21 -27.55
CA ASP A 286 -3.62 0.45 -28.10
C ASP A 286 -2.54 -0.09 -27.16
N THR A 287 -1.88 -1.16 -27.61
CA THR A 287 -0.77 -1.80 -26.91
C THR A 287 0.59 -1.52 -27.56
N SER A 288 0.66 -0.58 -28.52
CA SER A 288 1.89 -0.33 -29.31
C SER A 288 3.06 0.17 -28.47
N VAL A 289 2.78 0.80 -27.32
CA VAL A 289 3.78 1.31 -26.37
C VAL A 289 4.25 0.27 -25.35
N LEU A 290 3.62 -0.92 -25.34
CA LEU A 290 3.94 -1.96 -24.38
C LEU A 290 5.06 -2.87 -24.88
N PRO A 291 5.88 -3.38 -23.96
CA PRO A 291 6.76 -4.52 -24.22
C PRO A 291 6.00 -5.70 -24.85
N THR A 292 6.66 -6.39 -25.78
CA THR A 292 6.04 -7.47 -26.57
C THR A 292 6.61 -8.84 -26.27
N GLN A 293 7.83 -8.91 -25.72
CA GLN A 293 8.45 -10.18 -25.35
C GLN A 293 7.90 -10.71 -24.02
N LYS A 294 8.19 -11.99 -23.76
CA LYS A 294 7.71 -12.70 -22.58
C LYS A 294 8.19 -12.01 -21.30
N ALA A 295 7.30 -11.92 -20.32
CA ALA A 295 7.65 -11.61 -18.95
C ALA A 295 8.39 -12.80 -18.31
N SER A 296 9.56 -12.50 -17.76
CA SER A 296 10.41 -13.47 -17.08
C SER A 296 10.83 -12.93 -15.71
N LEU A 297 11.07 -13.84 -14.77
CA LEU A 297 11.57 -13.52 -13.44
C LEU A 297 13.10 -13.49 -13.46
N TYR A 298 13.65 -12.40 -12.96
CA TYR A 298 15.09 -12.19 -12.83
C TYR A 298 15.48 -12.04 -11.37
N GLU A 299 16.67 -12.53 -11.04
CA GLU A 299 17.27 -12.39 -9.72
C GLU A 299 18.66 -11.78 -9.83
N LEU A 300 18.91 -10.73 -9.05
CA LEU A 300 20.20 -10.05 -8.99
C LEU A 300 20.76 -10.08 -7.56
N LYS A 301 21.94 -10.65 -7.41
CA LYS A 301 22.64 -10.66 -6.12
C LYS A 301 23.42 -9.37 -5.93
N LEU A 302 23.16 -8.67 -4.83
CA LEU A 302 23.78 -7.40 -4.49
C LEU A 302 24.68 -7.57 -3.28
N GLY A 303 25.99 -7.36 -3.45
CA GLY A 303 26.92 -7.37 -2.32
C GLY A 303 26.90 -6.06 -1.52
N GLY A 304 27.49 -6.10 -0.32
CA GLY A 304 27.85 -4.88 0.42
C GLY A 304 26.75 -4.25 1.29
N ILE A 305 25.55 -4.83 1.33
CA ILE A 305 24.57 -4.51 2.37
C ILE A 305 24.94 -5.34 3.59
N SER A 306 25.16 -4.72 4.76
CA SER A 306 25.59 -5.48 5.94
C SER A 306 24.47 -6.38 6.45
N PRO A 307 24.74 -7.66 6.78
CA PRO A 307 23.79 -8.48 7.55
C PRO A 307 23.45 -7.86 8.91
N LYS A 308 24.23 -6.89 9.43
CA LYS A 308 23.89 -6.17 10.68
C LYS A 308 22.58 -5.37 10.61
N TYR A 309 21.97 -5.19 9.44
CA TYR A 309 20.57 -4.79 9.32
C TYR A 309 19.59 -5.85 9.90
N GLU A 310 20.05 -7.05 10.25
CA GLU A 310 19.30 -8.12 10.94
C GLU A 310 19.16 -7.90 12.46
N GLN A 311 20.04 -7.12 13.11
CA GLN A 311 20.23 -7.24 14.58
C GLN A 311 19.75 -6.05 15.42
N SER A 312 19.13 -5.04 14.82
CA SER A 312 18.67 -3.86 15.56
C SER A 312 17.13 -3.75 15.54
N TRP A 313 16.50 -4.36 16.55
CA TRP A 313 15.27 -3.79 17.12
C TRP A 313 15.55 -2.47 17.85
N THR A 314 16.83 -2.13 18.04
CA THR A 314 17.27 -0.75 18.28
C THR A 314 17.06 0.03 16.98
N TYR A 315 16.39 1.17 17.08
CA TYR A 315 16.04 2.10 16.01
C TYR A 315 17.27 2.78 15.35
N GLU A 316 18.38 2.08 15.21
CA GLU A 316 19.57 2.55 14.51
C GLU A 316 19.44 2.13 13.05
N TYR A 317 18.96 3.06 12.23
CA TYR A 317 18.77 2.95 10.78
C TYR A 317 17.60 2.09 10.35
N GLY A 318 16.69 2.70 9.58
CA GLY A 318 15.46 2.11 9.05
C GLY A 318 15.58 0.61 8.85
N SER A 319 14.97 -0.14 9.78
CA SER A 319 14.72 -1.56 9.65
C SER A 319 14.08 -1.80 8.27
N VAL A 320 14.29 -3.00 7.72
CA VAL A 320 13.80 -3.49 6.42
C VAL A 320 12.26 -3.66 6.44
N SER A 321 11.59 -2.65 6.95
CA SER A 321 10.35 -2.69 7.72
C SER A 321 9.28 -1.80 7.11
N SER A 322 9.51 -1.26 5.92
CA SER A 322 8.95 -1.97 4.78
C SER A 322 9.95 -2.24 3.65
N ALA A 323 10.32 -3.52 3.45
CA ALA A 323 10.79 -3.98 2.14
C ALA A 323 9.84 -3.53 1.00
N MET A 324 8.57 -3.25 1.32
CA MET A 324 7.57 -2.73 0.40
C MET A 324 7.76 -1.27 -0.06
N SER A 325 8.69 -0.51 0.52
CA SER A 325 9.12 0.80 -0.01
C SER A 325 10.50 0.75 -0.69
N LEU A 326 11.03 -0.47 -0.92
CA LEU A 326 12.19 -0.66 -1.77
C LEU A 326 11.77 -0.73 -3.23
N GLY A 327 12.57 -0.08 -4.05
CA GLY A 327 12.56 -0.25 -5.49
C GLY A 327 13.99 -0.26 -6.00
N PHE A 328 14.13 -0.21 -7.31
CA PHE A 328 15.41 0.01 -7.94
C PHE A 328 15.33 1.09 -9.02
N MET A 329 16.48 1.65 -9.34
CA MET A 329 16.66 2.62 -10.41
C MET A 329 17.73 2.12 -11.36
N LEU A 330 17.46 2.23 -12.65
CA LEU A 330 18.40 1.91 -13.72
C LEU A 330 18.99 3.21 -14.29
N GLN A 331 20.31 3.32 -14.27
CA GLN A 331 21.04 4.50 -14.75
C GLN A 331 22.07 4.12 -15.80
N LYS A 332 22.11 4.86 -16.92
CA LYS A 332 23.09 4.63 -17.98
C LYS A 332 24.53 4.93 -17.53
N THR A 333 24.68 5.96 -16.70
CA THR A 333 25.98 6.39 -16.16
C THR A 333 25.98 6.24 -14.65
N LYS A 334 27.09 5.72 -14.09
CA LYS A 334 27.25 5.60 -12.65
C LYS A 334 27.50 6.97 -12.01
N VAL A 335 26.50 7.50 -11.31
CA VAL A 335 26.62 8.73 -10.52
C VAL A 335 26.84 8.39 -9.04
N ARG A 336 28.09 8.30 -8.55
CA ARG A 336 28.35 7.93 -7.14
C ARG A 336 28.10 9.11 -6.19
N GLY A 337 27.48 8.86 -5.03
CA GLY A 337 27.41 9.83 -3.93
C GLY A 337 26.35 10.93 -4.06
N GLU A 338 25.80 11.19 -5.25
CA GLU A 338 24.90 12.34 -5.47
C GLU A 338 23.54 12.19 -4.79
N TYR A 339 23.04 10.95 -4.72
CA TYR A 339 21.72 10.60 -4.20
C TYR A 339 21.79 9.66 -3.00
N ASP A 340 22.98 9.46 -2.44
CA ASP A 340 23.17 8.61 -1.27
C ASP A 340 22.58 9.31 -0.04
N ILE A 341 22.15 8.51 0.95
CA ILE A 341 21.64 9.07 2.21
C ILE A 341 22.70 9.99 2.85
N SER A 342 22.32 11.23 3.16
CA SER A 342 23.27 12.20 3.73
C SER A 342 23.85 11.67 5.04
N THR A 343 25.17 11.77 5.22
CA THR A 343 25.86 11.39 6.47
C THR A 343 25.39 12.17 7.70
N ALA A 344 24.77 13.34 7.53
CA ALA A 344 24.15 14.08 8.64
C ALA A 344 22.97 13.33 9.29
N ALA A 345 22.27 12.48 8.53
CA ALA A 345 21.26 11.58 9.07
C ALA A 345 21.85 10.44 9.92
N ARG A 346 23.19 10.23 9.92
CA ARG A 346 23.88 9.21 10.74
C ARG A 346 24.11 9.63 12.20
N ASN A 347 24.06 10.93 12.52
CA ASN A 347 24.60 11.45 13.80
C ASN A 347 23.55 11.86 14.84
N ASN A 348 22.24 11.69 14.58
CA ASN A 348 21.18 12.16 15.49
C ASN A 348 20.76 11.15 16.58
N ASN A 349 21.61 10.18 16.92
CA ASN A 349 21.32 9.11 17.90
C ASN A 349 21.25 9.55 19.38
N ASN A 350 21.41 10.84 19.69
CA ASN A 350 21.42 11.29 21.08
C ASN A 350 20.21 12.17 21.41
N GLY A 351 19.15 11.53 21.91
CA GLY A 351 18.28 12.13 22.93
C GLY A 351 16.79 12.26 22.57
N ASN A 352 15.96 11.35 23.10
CA ASN A 352 14.93 11.65 24.12
C ASN A 352 13.76 10.64 24.10
N HIS A 353 13.93 9.52 24.80
CA HIS A 353 12.84 8.61 25.14
C HIS A 353 11.72 9.26 26.00
N MET A 354 11.98 10.39 26.67
CA MET A 354 10.98 11.08 27.52
C MET A 354 10.06 12.02 26.72
N PHE A 355 10.55 12.64 25.64
CA PHE A 355 9.69 13.40 24.71
C PHE A 355 8.76 12.49 23.89
N MET A 356 9.19 11.25 23.65
CA MET A 356 8.45 10.18 22.96
C MET A 356 7.14 9.81 23.68
N MET A 357 7.16 9.68 25.01
CA MET A 357 5.96 9.38 25.79
C MET A 357 5.01 10.58 25.87
N MET A 358 5.54 11.82 25.84
CA MET A 358 4.70 13.04 25.80
C MET A 358 4.06 13.28 24.43
N ALA A 359 4.76 13.02 23.32
CA ALA A 359 4.20 13.14 21.97
C ALA A 359 3.08 12.11 21.68
N MET A 360 3.12 10.94 22.33
CA MET A 360 2.02 9.96 22.29
C MET A 360 0.85 10.32 23.20
N MET A 361 1.06 11.14 24.25
CA MET A 361 0.01 11.56 25.19
C MET A 361 -0.65 12.90 24.85
N GLN A 362 0.00 13.75 24.06
CA GLN A 362 -0.54 14.99 23.54
C GLN A 362 -0.62 14.85 22.03
N GLY A 363 -1.81 14.56 21.49
CA GLY A 363 -2.08 14.34 20.05
C GLY A 363 -1.79 15.56 19.16
N GLY A 364 -0.52 15.91 19.02
CA GLY A 364 -0.04 17.05 18.25
C GLY A 364 1.46 16.92 18.02
N GLY A 365 1.83 16.31 16.89
CA GLY A 365 3.21 16.38 16.40
C GLY A 365 3.63 17.84 16.26
N MET A 366 4.86 18.17 16.68
CA MET A 366 5.42 19.50 16.48
C MET A 366 5.33 19.90 14.99
N PRO A 367 4.63 20.99 14.64
CA PRO A 367 4.62 21.49 13.27
C PRO A 367 5.92 22.26 13.00
N GLY A 368 6.43 22.19 11.77
CA GLY A 368 7.09 23.38 11.22
C GLY A 368 8.56 23.30 10.85
N SER A 369 9.01 22.24 10.17
CA SER A 369 9.95 22.48 9.09
C SER A 369 9.46 21.77 7.85
N GLN A 370 8.95 22.52 6.86
CA GLN A 370 8.77 22.00 5.50
C GLN A 370 10.14 21.54 5.02
N LYS A 371 10.45 20.25 5.19
CA LYS A 371 11.67 19.68 4.68
C LYS A 371 11.60 19.80 3.17
N LYS A 372 12.63 20.42 2.58
CA LYS A 372 12.77 20.46 1.13
C LYS A 372 12.78 19.01 0.65
N PRO A 373 12.01 18.67 -0.41
CA PRO A 373 12.02 17.31 -0.93
C PRO A 373 13.44 16.91 -1.34
N SER A 374 13.73 15.62 -1.19
CA SER A 374 15.02 15.03 -1.49
C SER A 374 15.47 15.42 -2.90
N LYS A 375 16.79 15.50 -3.07
CA LYS A 375 17.38 15.85 -4.36
C LYS A 375 16.93 14.87 -5.45
N LEU A 376 16.98 13.56 -5.18
CA LEU A 376 16.56 12.54 -6.14
C LEU A 376 15.09 12.72 -6.55
N ARG A 377 14.18 12.95 -5.60
CA ARG A 377 12.76 13.19 -5.89
C ARG A 377 12.55 14.40 -6.79
N ARG A 378 13.23 15.52 -6.48
CA ARG A 378 13.14 16.76 -7.27
C ARG A 378 13.68 16.56 -8.67
N ASP A 379 14.85 15.94 -8.79
CA ASP A 379 15.52 15.74 -10.08
C ASP A 379 14.69 14.78 -10.97
N LEU A 380 14.11 13.71 -10.40
CA LEU A 380 13.18 12.83 -11.14
C LEU A 380 11.92 13.57 -11.62
N LEU A 381 11.37 14.47 -10.81
CA LEU A 381 10.20 15.27 -11.18
C LEU A 381 10.49 16.36 -12.22
N SER A 382 11.73 16.86 -12.30
CA SER A 382 12.13 17.89 -13.25
C SER A 382 12.73 17.34 -14.55
N SER A 383 13.56 16.31 -14.42
CA SER A 383 14.41 15.78 -15.50
C SER A 383 14.04 14.35 -15.90
N GLY A 384 13.17 13.67 -15.16
CA GLY A 384 12.57 12.41 -15.58
C GLY A 384 13.59 11.28 -15.81
N ASP A 385 13.46 10.61 -16.95
CA ASP A 385 14.30 9.49 -17.40
C ASP A 385 15.75 9.86 -17.69
N GLU A 386 16.10 11.16 -17.74
CA GLU A 386 17.51 11.60 -17.81
C GLU A 386 18.27 11.26 -16.52
N ILE A 387 17.58 11.23 -15.38
CA ILE A 387 18.16 10.84 -14.08
C ILE A 387 18.27 9.32 -13.96
N GLY A 388 17.22 8.62 -14.42
CA GLY A 388 17.15 7.17 -14.40
C GLY A 388 15.71 6.66 -14.56
N HIS A 389 15.59 5.36 -14.79
CA HIS A 389 14.31 4.66 -14.83
C HIS A 389 14.03 4.01 -13.49
N VAL A 390 12.93 4.35 -12.84
CA VAL A 390 12.56 3.84 -11.51
C VAL A 390 11.59 2.66 -11.66
N PHE A 391 11.84 1.64 -10.85
CA PHE A 391 11.04 0.43 -10.72
C PHE A 391 10.68 0.20 -9.24
N SER A 392 9.40 0.25 -8.91
CA SER A 392 8.80 -0.01 -7.60
C SER A 392 8.41 -1.47 -7.35
N CYS A 393 8.24 -2.28 -8.39
CA CYS A 393 7.89 -3.69 -8.27
C CYS A 393 9.14 -4.58 -8.19
N MET A 394 9.54 -4.97 -6.99
CA MET A 394 10.57 -5.97 -6.73
C MET A 394 10.31 -6.66 -5.38
N ASP A 395 10.96 -7.81 -5.20
CA ASP A 395 11.11 -8.47 -3.90
C ASP A 395 12.57 -8.38 -3.46
N TRP A 396 12.78 -8.20 -2.15
CA TRP A 396 14.10 -8.12 -1.55
C TRP A 396 14.26 -9.21 -0.51
N ASP A 397 15.11 -10.18 -0.82
CA ASP A 397 15.53 -11.19 0.13
C ASP A 397 16.74 -10.68 0.91
N LEU A 398 16.50 -10.29 2.16
CA LEU A 398 17.54 -9.79 3.05
C LEU A 398 18.60 -10.85 3.37
N ALA A 399 18.19 -12.11 3.55
CA ALA A 399 19.09 -13.19 3.96
C ALA A 399 20.06 -13.54 2.83
N ASN A 400 19.57 -13.56 1.59
CA ASN A 400 20.37 -13.88 0.40
C ASN A 400 20.99 -12.64 -0.26
N GLN A 401 20.57 -11.44 0.13
CA GLN A 401 20.91 -10.17 -0.50
C GLN A 401 20.60 -10.16 -1.99
N THR A 402 19.42 -10.68 -2.34
CA THR A 402 18.96 -10.80 -3.72
C THR A 402 17.74 -9.91 -3.96
N ALA A 403 17.78 -9.21 -5.08
CA ALA A 403 16.65 -8.48 -5.62
C ALA A 403 16.01 -9.33 -6.71
N SER A 404 14.72 -9.65 -6.57
CA SER A 404 13.97 -10.43 -7.55
C SER A 404 12.88 -9.57 -8.18
N PHE A 405 12.73 -9.60 -9.50
CA PHE A 405 11.77 -8.76 -10.20
C PHE A 405 11.32 -9.37 -11.53
N TRP A 406 10.06 -9.12 -11.88
CA TRP A 406 9.50 -9.49 -13.17
C TRP A 406 9.76 -8.40 -14.21
N MET A 407 10.29 -8.80 -15.36
CA MET A 407 10.58 -7.88 -16.47
C MET A 407 10.35 -8.58 -17.81
N CYS A 408 9.83 -7.84 -18.79
CA CYS A 408 9.74 -8.32 -20.16
C CYS A 408 11.15 -8.41 -20.77
N GLU A 409 11.43 -9.46 -21.54
CA GLU A 409 12.77 -9.73 -22.08
C GLU A 409 13.34 -8.59 -22.94
N ASP A 410 12.52 -7.93 -23.75
CA ASP A 410 12.91 -6.74 -24.54
C ASP A 410 13.26 -5.52 -23.66
N VAL A 411 12.57 -5.35 -22.52
CA VAL A 411 12.91 -4.33 -21.53
C VAL A 411 14.23 -4.68 -20.85
N PHE A 412 14.42 -5.94 -20.47
CA PHE A 412 15.66 -6.41 -19.85
C PHE A 412 16.86 -6.21 -20.78
N GLU A 413 16.75 -6.63 -22.04
CA GLU A 413 17.79 -6.44 -23.07
C GLU A 413 18.14 -4.95 -23.24
N LYS A 414 17.12 -4.09 -23.36
CA LYS A 414 17.29 -2.63 -23.52
C LYS A 414 18.12 -2.01 -22.39
N PHE A 415 17.96 -2.50 -21.16
CA PHE A 415 18.62 -1.95 -19.98
C PHE A 415 19.75 -2.81 -19.43
N SER A 416 20.14 -3.89 -20.12
CA SER A 416 21.17 -4.84 -19.67
C SER A 416 22.49 -4.17 -19.26
N ASP A 417 22.88 -3.10 -19.95
CA ASP A 417 24.11 -2.35 -19.64
C ASP A 417 23.96 -1.26 -18.56
N TYR A 418 22.73 -1.01 -18.07
CA TYR A 418 22.47 0.03 -17.09
C TYR A 418 22.89 -0.43 -15.69
N HIS A 419 23.37 0.51 -14.89
CA HIS A 419 23.67 0.28 -13.48
C HIS A 419 22.37 0.10 -12.70
N PHE A 420 22.29 -1.00 -11.96
CA PHE A 420 21.22 -1.29 -11.03
C PHE A 420 21.48 -0.60 -9.71
N ARG A 421 20.49 0.14 -9.20
CA ARG A 421 20.58 0.75 -7.87
C ARG A 421 19.35 0.54 -7.03
N LEU A 422 19.50 -0.08 -5.86
CA LEU A 422 18.45 -0.04 -4.86
C LEU A 422 18.17 1.39 -4.40
N ILE A 423 16.90 1.73 -4.35
CA ILE A 423 16.40 3.00 -3.83
C ILE A 423 15.32 2.75 -2.78
N ARG A 424 15.18 3.67 -1.84
CA ARG A 424 13.95 3.82 -1.06
C ARG A 424 13.03 4.79 -1.75
N THR A 425 11.84 4.35 -2.14
CA THR A 425 10.87 5.18 -2.85
C THR A 425 10.14 6.15 -1.92
N ASP A 426 10.16 5.92 -0.62
CA ASP A 426 9.54 6.78 0.38
C ASP A 426 10.47 7.87 0.92
N GLY A 427 11.78 7.61 1.03
CA GLY A 427 12.80 8.60 1.41
C GLY A 427 13.59 9.19 0.24
N TRP A 428 13.40 8.65 -0.97
CA TRP A 428 14.05 9.09 -2.20
C TRP A 428 15.58 9.22 -2.09
N PHE A 429 16.24 8.12 -1.74
CA PHE A 429 17.70 8.01 -1.74
C PHE A 429 18.17 6.63 -2.21
N CYS A 430 19.38 6.57 -2.73
CA CYS A 430 20.06 5.33 -3.10
C CYS A 430 20.62 4.63 -1.85
N LEU A 431 20.42 3.32 -1.75
CA LEU A 431 21.06 2.51 -0.72
C LEU A 431 22.52 2.24 -1.09
N PRO A 432 23.45 2.19 -0.12
CA PRO A 432 24.81 1.76 -0.39
C PRO A 432 24.83 0.25 -0.65
N HIS A 433 25.18 -0.15 -1.87
CA HIS A 433 25.38 -1.55 -2.26
C HIS A 433 26.47 -1.65 -3.32
N GLY A 434 26.83 -2.89 -3.66
CA GLY A 434 27.81 -3.22 -4.69
C GLY A 434 27.43 -2.67 -6.06
N ASP A 435 28.42 -2.51 -6.93
CA ASP A 435 28.16 -2.17 -8.32
C ASP A 435 27.62 -3.41 -9.05
N ALA A 436 26.43 -3.29 -9.61
CA ALA A 436 25.84 -4.33 -10.45
C ALA A 436 25.22 -3.67 -11.68
N LYS A 437 25.33 -4.35 -12.83
CA LYS A 437 24.53 -4.03 -14.01
C LYS A 437 23.27 -4.89 -14.00
N LEU A 438 22.23 -4.43 -14.69
CA LEU A 438 21.02 -5.24 -14.86
C LEU A 438 21.32 -6.59 -15.54
N GLY A 439 22.21 -6.59 -16.55
CA GLY A 439 22.62 -7.77 -17.29
C GLY A 439 23.37 -8.82 -16.45
N ASP A 440 23.76 -8.50 -15.21
CA ASP A 440 24.33 -9.47 -14.27
C ASP A 440 23.24 -10.32 -13.59
N ALA A 441 21.96 -9.97 -13.76
CA ALA A 441 20.85 -10.70 -13.19
C ALA A 441 20.65 -12.06 -13.90
N LYS A 442 20.32 -13.07 -13.11
CA LYS A 442 20.04 -14.41 -13.60
C LYS A 442 18.58 -14.54 -13.97
N HIS A 443 18.30 -15.11 -15.13
CA HIS A 443 16.98 -15.59 -15.50
C HIS A 443 16.62 -16.82 -14.66
N ILE A 444 15.47 -16.80 -13.98
CA ILE A 444 15.04 -17.88 -13.07
C ILE A 444 13.65 -18.47 -13.39
N GLY A 445 12.94 -17.96 -14.40
CA GLY A 445 11.66 -18.54 -14.87
C GLY A 445 10.88 -17.68 -15.86
#